data_AF-A0A7G8DP44-F1
#
_entry.id   AF-A0A7G8DP44-F1
#
_cell.length_a   1.000
_cell.length_b   1.000
_cell.length_c   1.000
_cell.angle_alpha   90.00
_cell.angle_beta   90.00
_cell.angle_gamma   90.00
#
_symmetry.space_group_name_H-M   'P 1'
#
loop_
_entity.id
_entity.type
_entity.pdbx_description
1 polymer ?
#
loop_
_entity_poly.entity_id
_entity_poly.type
_entity_poly.pdbx_seq_one_letter_code
_entity_poly.pdbx_strand_id
1 'polypeptide(L)'
;MVVIHCQSSNLLATLCRDAERCSRRSLQIHQQCNFCLNQTLLKRLRSEQCQLTAHLKQLQKLIAGMDRESVLDPLALDFASEVARRAVAKIRSSVN
;
A
#
# COMPACT_ATOMS: atom_id res chain seq x y z
N MET A 1 17.89 -25.11 15.73
CA MET A 1 16.78 -24.20 16.06
C MET A 1 16.56 -23.29 14.87
N VAL A 2 15.41 -23.43 14.21
CA VAL A 2 15.04 -22.60 13.07
C VAL A 2 14.54 -21.26 13.62
N VAL A 3 15.35 -20.23 13.45
CA VAL A 3 15.00 -18.86 13.84
C VAL A 3 14.34 -18.21 12.62
N ILE A 4 13.02 -18.30 12.55
CA ILE A 4 12.22 -17.52 11.59
C ILE A 4 12.09 -16.11 12.19
N HIS A 5 13.00 -15.21 11.82
CA HIS A 5 12.89 -13.79 12.15
C HIS A 5 12.19 -13.04 11.01
N CYS A 6 11.04 -12.46 11.36
CA CYS A 6 10.28 -11.38 10.71
C CYS A 6 10.76 -10.88 9.33
N GLN A 7 10.07 -11.27 8.26
CA GLN A 7 10.19 -10.69 6.91
C GLN A 7 9.25 -9.48 6.67
N SER A 8 8.37 -9.14 7.62
CA SER A 8 7.30 -8.14 7.44
C SER A 8 7.78 -6.68 7.40
N SER A 9 8.86 -6.33 8.11
CA SER A 9 9.38 -4.94 8.12
C SER A 9 10.11 -4.55 6.82
N ASN A 10 10.65 -5.53 6.09
CA ASN A 10 11.37 -5.28 4.83
C ASN A 10 10.44 -5.23 3.61
N LEU A 11 9.28 -5.89 3.66
CA LEU A 11 8.38 -5.98 2.50
C LEU A 11 7.71 -4.63 2.19
N LEU A 12 7.11 -3.97 3.18
CA LEU A 12 6.47 -2.67 2.99
C LEU A 12 7.47 -1.62 2.49
N ALA A 13 8.66 -1.57 3.08
CA ALA A 13 9.74 -0.68 2.65
C ALA A 13 10.24 -0.99 1.22
N THR A 14 10.18 -2.24 0.78
CA THR A 14 10.54 -2.63 -0.60
C THR A 14 9.46 -2.22 -1.59
N LEU A 15 8.18 -2.46 -1.26
CA LEU A 15 7.05 -2.06 -2.08
C LEU A 15 6.97 -0.54 -2.25
N CYS A 16 7.21 0.24 -1.19
CA CYS A 16 7.27 1.71 -1.28
C CYS A 16 8.42 2.18 -2.18
N ARG A 17 9.62 1.60 -2.03
CA ARG A 17 10.77 1.92 -2.91
C ARG A 17 10.50 1.58 -4.37
N ASP A 18 9.84 0.46 -4.64
CA ASP A 18 9.46 0.06 -5.99
C ASP A 18 8.38 0.98 -6.59
N ALA A 19 7.43 1.44 -5.78
CA ALA A 19 6.43 2.43 -6.19
C ALA A 19 7.08 3.77 -6.56
N GLU A 20 8.02 4.26 -5.74
CA GLU A 20 8.82 5.46 -6.03
C GLU A 20 9.65 5.31 -7.30
N ARG A 21 10.29 4.15 -7.51
CA ARG A 21 11.05 3.85 -8.72
C ARG A 21 10.15 3.89 -9.96
N CYS A 22 8.96 3.30 -9.90
CA CYS A 22 7.98 3.34 -10.99
C CYS A 22 7.53 4.78 -11.28
N SER A 23 7.25 5.57 -10.24
CA SER A 23 6.85 6.98 -10.37
C SER A 23 7.93 7.82 -11.04
N ARG A 24 9.18 7.73 -10.57
CA ARG A 24 10.33 8.42 -11.17
C ARG A 24 10.54 8.02 -12.64
N ARG A 25 10.46 6.73 -12.96
CA ARG A 25 10.62 6.25 -14.33
C ARG A 25 9.51 6.77 -15.24
N SER A 26 8.26 6.81 -14.76
CA SER A 26 7.14 7.39 -15.51
C SER A 26 7.35 8.87 -15.81
N LEU A 27 7.86 9.65 -14.85
CA LEU A 27 8.20 11.06 -15.05
C LEU A 27 9.31 11.24 -16.10
N GLN A 28 10.36 10.42 -16.05
CA GLN A 28 11.43 10.44 -17.05
C GLN A 28 10.91 10.14 -18.45
N ILE A 29 10.07 9.12 -18.60
CA ILE A 29 9.46 8.76 -19.90
C ILE A 29 8.56 9.89 -20.41
N HIS A 30 7.81 10.55 -19.52
CA HIS A 30 6.99 11.70 -19.90
C HIS A 30 7.85 12.83 -20.47
N GLN A 31 8.97 13.16 -19.81
CA GLN A 31 9.93 14.14 -20.31
C GLN A 31 10.53 13.69 -21.66
N GLN A 32 10.90 12.41 -21.80
CA GLN A 32 11.44 11.86 -23.06
C GLN A 32 10.41 11.93 -24.20
N CYS A 33 9.13 11.71 -23.92
CA CYS A 33 8.06 11.84 -24.91
C CYS A 33 7.93 13.27 -25.44
N ASN A 34 8.12 14.28 -24.59
CA ASN A 34 7.96 15.69 -24.97
C ASN A 34 9.01 16.16 -25.98
N PHE A 35 10.18 15.51 -26.05
CA PHE A 35 11.26 15.85 -26.97
C PHE A 35 11.50 14.78 -28.06
N CYS A 36 10.67 13.74 -28.12
CA CYS A 36 10.88 12.62 -29.05
C CYS A 36 10.29 12.92 -30.44
N LEU A 37 11.17 13.00 -31.45
CA LEU A 37 10.78 13.17 -32.85
C LEU A 37 10.52 11.84 -33.57
N ASN A 38 11.01 10.72 -33.02
CA ASN A 38 10.85 9.40 -33.63
C ASN A 38 9.52 8.76 -33.20
N GLN A 39 8.61 8.55 -34.15
CA GLN A 39 7.26 8.05 -33.88
C GLN A 39 7.24 6.60 -33.34
N THR A 40 8.17 5.75 -33.76
CA THR A 40 8.28 4.37 -33.25
C THR A 40 8.76 4.35 -31.81
N LEU A 41 9.75 5.18 -31.49
CA LEU A 41 10.25 5.35 -30.13
C LEU A 41 9.17 5.93 -29.21
N LEU A 42 8.42 6.94 -29.68
CA LEU A 42 7.29 7.53 -28.95
C LEU A 42 6.22 6.48 -28.61
N LYS A 43 5.87 5.59 -29.55
CA LYS A 43 4.93 4.49 -29.30
C LYS A 43 5.44 3.53 -28.22
N ARG A 44 6.72 3.16 -28.27
CA ARG A 44 7.35 2.30 -27.24
C ARG A 44 7.36 2.96 -25.86
N LEU A 45 7.74 4.24 -25.79
CA LEU A 45 7.75 5.01 -24.55
C LEU A 45 6.35 5.13 -23.93
N ARG A 46 5.32 5.40 -24.74
CA ARG A 46 3.92 5.43 -24.27
C ARG A 46 3.44 4.06 -23.78
N SER A 47 3.84 2.98 -24.45
CA SER A 47 3.55 1.61 -24.01
C SER A 47 4.19 1.31 -22.66
N GLU A 48 5.47 1.66 -22.48
CA GLU A 48 6.18 1.50 -21.21
C GLU A 48 5.52 2.33 -20.10
N GLN A 49 5.09 3.56 -20.41
CA GLN A 49 4.36 4.40 -19.46
C GLN A 49 3.02 3.79 -19.01
N CYS A 50 2.28 3.16 -19.94
CA CYS A 50 1.04 2.46 -19.60
C CYS A 50 1.30 1.27 -18.67
N GLN A 51 2.36 0.50 -18.94
CA GLN A 51 2.76 -0.65 -18.10
C GLN A 51 3.18 -0.20 -16.70
N LEU A 52 4.00 0.86 -16.60
CA LEU A 52 4.41 1.43 -15.31
C LEU A 52 3.22 1.95 -14.51
N THR A 53 2.25 2.58 -15.17
CA THR A 53 1.04 3.08 -14.52
C THR A 53 0.18 1.93 -13.97
N ALA A 54 0.03 0.84 -14.73
CA ALA A 54 -0.67 -0.35 -14.26
C ALA A 54 0.03 -0.98 -13.06
N HIS A 55 1.35 -1.12 -13.12
CA HIS A 55 2.17 -1.67 -12.04
C HIS A 55 2.13 -0.80 -10.78
N LEU A 56 2.18 0.52 -10.92
CA LEU A 56 2.09 1.46 -9.80
C LEU A 56 0.73 1.35 -9.09
N LYS A 57 -0.37 1.20 -9.84
CA LYS A 57 -1.70 0.95 -9.26
C LYS A 57 -1.74 -0.38 -8.48
N GLN A 58 -1.07 -1.42 -8.96
CA GLN A 58 -0.99 -2.70 -8.26
C GLN A 58 -0.20 -2.57 -6.95
N LEU A 59 0.96 -1.91 -6.99
CA LEU A 59 1.77 -1.64 -5.80
C LEU A 59 1.02 -0.81 -4.76
N GLN A 60 0.31 0.25 -5.19
CA GLN A 60 -0.51 1.06 -4.29
C GLN A 60 -1.63 0.26 -3.62
N LYS A 61 -2.28 -0.65 -4.36
CA LYS A 61 -3.30 -1.55 -3.79
C LYS A 61 -2.70 -2.50 -2.76
N LEU A 62 -1.52 -3.07 -3.03
CA LEU A 62 -0.84 -3.96 -2.11
C LEU A 62 -0.41 -3.23 -0.83
N ILE A 63 0.20 -2.05 -0.98
CA ILE A 63 0.60 -1.20 0.15
C ILE A 63 -0.62 -0.84 1.01
N ALA A 64 -1.72 -0.41 0.40
CA ALA A 64 -2.96 -0.08 1.11
C ALA A 64 -3.61 -1.30 1.79
N GLY A 65 -3.47 -2.49 1.21
CA GLY A 65 -3.93 -3.74 1.82
C GLY A 65 -3.11 -4.10 3.06
N MET A 66 -1.78 -3.97 2.98
CA MET A 66 -0.87 -4.26 4.09
C MET A 66 -0.99 -3.25 5.24
N ASP A 67 -1.19 -1.97 4.93
CA ASP A 67 -1.43 -0.93 5.94
C ASP A 67 -2.68 -1.26 6.78
N ARG A 68 -3.76 -1.68 6.12
CA ARG A 68 -5.00 -2.11 6.80
C ARG A 68 -4.83 -3.35 7.67
N GLU A 69 -4.06 -4.33 7.23
CA GLU A 69 -3.75 -5.53 8.03
C GLU A 69 -2.83 -5.20 9.22
N SER A 70 -1.93 -4.20 9.08
CA SER A 70 -1.04 -3.77 10.16
C SER A 70 -1.72 -2.94 11.26
N VAL A 71 -2.86 -2.30 10.96
CA VAL A 71 -3.60 -1.44 11.90
C VAL A 71 -4.48 -2.23 12.87
N LEU A 72 -4.76 -3.51 12.58
CA LEU A 72 -5.55 -4.37 13.46
C LEU A 72 -4.64 -5.21 14.34
N ASP A 73 -4.18 -4.64 15.47
CA ASP A 73 -3.72 -5.47 16.58
C ASP A 73 -4.94 -6.26 17.10
N PRO A 74 -4.97 -7.60 16.94
CA PRO A 74 -6.11 -8.41 17.34
C PRO A 74 -6.43 -8.24 18.84
N LEU A 75 -5.40 -8.04 19.67
CA LEU A 75 -5.57 -7.82 21.11
C LEU A 75 -6.24 -6.46 21.41
N ALA A 76 -5.88 -5.42 20.65
CA ALA A 76 -6.48 -4.10 20.79
C ALA A 76 -7.96 -4.11 20.38
N LEU A 77 -8.31 -4.91 19.36
CA LEU A 77 -9.70 -5.08 18.92
C LEU A 77 -10.55 -5.80 19.98
N ASP A 78 -10.03 -6.89 20.55
CA ASP A 78 -10.70 -7.64 21.63
C ASP A 78 -10.86 -6.79 22.89
N PHE A 79 -9.84 -6.00 23.24
CA PHE A 79 -9.91 -5.06 24.36
C PHE A 79 -10.95 -3.96 24.11
N ALA A 80 -10.95 -3.34 22.93
CA ALA A 80 -11.94 -2.31 22.58
C ALA A 80 -13.37 -2.88 22.60
N SER A 81 -13.55 -4.12 22.12
CA SER A 81 -14.81 -4.86 22.17
C SER A 81 -15.28 -5.13 23.61
N GLU A 82 -14.38 -5.55 24.49
CA GLU A 82 -14.65 -5.75 25.92
C GLU A 82 -15.03 -4.44 26.63
N VAL A 83 -14.28 -3.37 26.38
CA VAL A 83 -14.56 -2.03 26.93
C VAL A 83 -15.92 -1.52 26.47
N ALA A 84 -16.23 -1.64 25.18
CA ALA A 84 -17.53 -1.26 24.64
C ALA A 84 -18.68 -2.07 25.27
N ARG A 85 -18.51 -3.38 25.44
CA ARG A 85 -19.52 -4.25 26.07
C ARG A 85 -19.79 -3.86 27.53
N ARG A 86 -18.73 -3.58 28.31
CA ARG A 86 -18.86 -3.14 29.70
C ARG A 86 -19.51 -1.76 29.82
N ALA A 87 -19.18 -0.84 28.91
CA ALA A 87 -19.81 0.47 28.86
C ALA A 87 -21.32 0.38 28.61
N VAL A 88 -21.75 -0.46 27.65
CA VAL A 88 -23.18 -0.70 27.38
C VAL A 88 -23.87 -1.37 28.56
N ALA A 89 -23.24 -2.34 29.21
CA ALA A 89 -23.77 -2.99 30.41
C ALA A 89 -23.96 -2.00 31.58
N LYS A 90 -22.99 -1.08 31.77
CA LYS A 90 -23.03 -0.05 32.81
C LYS A 90 -24.13 1.00 32.56
N ILE A 91 -24.36 1.36 31.29
CA ILE A 91 -25.48 2.24 30.93
C ILE A 91 -26.81 1.55 31.23
N ARG A 92 -26.95 0.26 30.88
CA ARG A 92 -28.18 -0.51 31.16
C ARG A 92 -28.44 -0.72 32.65
N SER A 93 -27.40 -0.92 33.46
CA SER A 93 -27.55 -1.05 34.92
C SER A 93 -27.85 0.27 35.64
N SER A 94 -27.65 1.41 34.98
CA SER A 94 -27.90 2.75 35.54
C SER A 94 -29.28 3.30 35.17
N VAL A 95 -30.04 2.61 34.31
CA VAL A 95 -31.37 3.02 33.83
C VAL A 95 -32.50 2.19 34.48
N ASN A 96 -32.15 1.23 35.34
CA ASN A 96 -33.07 0.58 36.29
C ASN A 96 -32.87 1.15 37.70
#